data_AF-A0A7C1GJ97-F1
#
_entry.id   AF-A0A7C1GJ97-F1
#
_cell.length_a   1.000
_cell.length_b   1.000
_cell.length_c   1.000
_cell.angle_alpha   90.00
_cell.angle_beta   90.00
_cell.angle_gamma   90.00
#
_symmetry.space_group_name_H-M   'P 1'
#
loop_
_entity.id
_entity.type
_entity.pdbx_description
1 polymer ?
#
loop_
_entity_poly.entity_id
_entity_poly.type
_entity_poly.pdbx_seq_one_letter_code
_entity_poly.pdbx_strand_id
1 'polypeptide(L)' 'MKIHDIGIIMNGVTGRMGTNQHLIRSILAIREQGGVKVSD' A
#
# COMPACT_ATOMS: atom_id res chain seq x y z
N MET A 1 15.29 6.94 -12.51
CA MET A 1 14.50 6.93 -11.25
C MET A 1 14.79 5.61 -10.55
N LYS A 2 15.15 5.62 -9.27
CA LYS A 2 15.43 4.38 -8.53
C LYS A 2 14.17 3.95 -7.77
N ILE A 3 13.63 2.79 -8.13
CA ILE A 3 12.53 2.17 -7.39
C ILE A 3 13.11 1.43 -6.20
N HIS A 4 12.48 1.58 -5.03
CA HIS A 4 12.79 0.82 -3.84
C HIS A 4 11.57 -0.01 -3.47
N ASP A 5 11.69 -1.34 -3.57
CA ASP A 5 10.63 -2.25 -3.17
C ASP A 5 10.58 -2.38 -1.64
N ILE A 6 9.39 -2.23 -1.07
CA ILE A 6 9.16 -2.29 0.38
C ILE A 6 8.24 -3.46 0.69
N GLY A 7 8.72 -4.38 1.53
CA GLY A 7 7.88 -5.45 2.08
C GLY A 7 7.03 -4.94 3.24
N ILE A 8 5.70 -5.08 3.14
CA ILE A 8 4.75 -4.67 4.17
C ILE A 8 3.97 -5.89 4.64
N ILE A 9 4.07 -6.22 5.93
CA ILE A 9 3.26 -7.29 6.54
C ILE A 9 1.98 -6.66 7.10
N MET A 10 0.83 -7.03 6.53
CA MET A 10 -0.47 -6.49 6.92
C MET A 10 -1.26 -7.48 7.78
N ASN A 11 -0.97 -7.53 9.09
CA ASN A 11 -1.70 -8.39 10.01
C ASN A 11 -3.15 -7.92 10.22
N GLY A 12 -4.10 -8.86 10.32
CA GLY A 12 -5.53 -8.55 10.52
C GLY A 12 -6.23 -7.91 9.32
N VAL A 13 -5.57 -7.87 8.15
CA VAL A 13 -6.10 -7.19 6.96
C VAL A 13 -7.37 -7.83 6.40
N THR A 14 -7.68 -9.07 6.74
CA THR A 14 -8.87 -9.79 6.23
C THR A 14 -10.18 -9.36 6.87
N GLY A 15 -10.16 -8.56 7.95
CA GLY A 15 -11.36 -8.00 8.57
C GLY A 15 -12.03 -6.91 7.72
N ARG A 16 -13.31 -6.57 8.01
CA ARG A 16 -14.08 -5.58 7.22
C ARG A 16 -13.38 -4.22 7.11
N MET A 17 -12.81 -3.72 8.20
CA MET A 17 -12.06 -2.46 8.20
C MET A 17 -10.69 -2.65 7.54
N GLY A 18 -9.99 -3.75 7.84
CA GLY A 18 -8.71 -4.14 7.26
C GLY A 18 -8.71 -4.11 5.73
N THR A 19 -9.62 -4.88 5.13
CA THR A 19 -9.69 -5.06 3.69
C THR A 19 -10.05 -3.75 3.01
N ASN A 20 -11.08 -3.07 3.50
CA ASN A 20 -11.60 -1.88 2.82
C ASN A 20 -10.71 -0.66 3.01
N GLN A 21 -10.29 -0.35 4.24
CA GLN A 21 -9.57 0.89 4.55
C GLN A 21 -8.06 0.75 4.35
N HIS A 22 -7.47 -0.33 4.84
CA HIS A 22 -6.01 -0.46 4.88
C HIS A 22 -5.45 -1.12 3.62
N LEU A 23 -6.13 -2.13 3.05
CA LEU A 23 -5.69 -2.75 1.79
C LEU A 23 -6.20 -1.98 0.57
N ILE A 24 -7.50 -2.07 0.28
CA ILE A 24 -8.09 -1.60 -0.98
C ILE A 24 -7.90 -0.08 -1.14
N ARG A 25 -8.37 0.71 -0.17
CA ARG A 25 -8.33 2.19 -0.27
C ARG A 25 -6.96 2.80 0.04
N SER A 26 -5.99 2.02 0.50
CA SER A 26 -4.65 2.53 0.85
C SER A 26 -3.55 1.80 0.07
N ILE A 27 -3.01 0.69 0.59
CA ILE A 27 -1.79 0.07 0.03
C ILE A 27 -1.98 -0.36 -1.44
N LEU A 28 -3.15 -0.93 -1.78
CA LEU A 28 -3.46 -1.31 -3.15
C LEU A 28 -3.55 -0.07 -4.06
N ALA A 29 -4.28 0.96 -3.65
CA ALA A 29 -4.43 2.20 -4.43
C ALA A 29 -3.07 2.88 -4.69
N ILE A 30 -2.18 2.93 -3.69
CA ILE A 30 -0.81 3.48 -3.85
C ILE A 30 -0.03 2.67 -4.89
N ARG A 31 -0.11 1.33 -4.82
CA ARG A 31 0.57 0.47 -5.78
C ARG A 31 0.02 0.66 -7.20
N GLU A 32 -1.30 0.80 -7.36
CA GLU A 32 -1.96 1.07 -8.65
C GLU A 32 -1.57 2.44 -9.23
N GLN A 33 -1.29 3.43 -8.37
CA GLN A 33 -0.77 4.74 -8.76
C GLN A 33 0.72 4.73 -9.16
N GLY A 34 1.39 3.58 -9.08
CA GLY A 34 2.82 3.46 -9.43
C GLY A 34 3.78 3.78 -8.28
N GLY A 35 3.29 3.81 -7.03
CA GLY A 35 4.10 4.06 -5.84
C GLY A 35 4.13 5.53 -5.42
N VAL A 36 5.09 5.88 -4.56
CA VAL A 36 5.19 7.20 -3.94
C VAL A 36 6.55 7.84 -4.29
N LYS A 37 6.53 9.11 -4.68
CA LYS A 37 7.74 9.93 -4.82
C LYS A 37 8.28 10.27 -3.42
N VAL A 38 9.50 9.82 -3.12
CA VAL A 38 10.12 9.95 -1.78
C VAL A 38 11.16 11.08 -1.68
N SER A 39 11.41 11.80 -2.78
CA SER A 39 12.35 12.94 -2.85
C SER A 39 11.95 13.85 -4.00
N ASP A 40 12.19 15.15 -3.89
CA ASP A 40 11.89 16.15 -4.94
C ASP A 40 12.67 15.97 -6.25
#